data_AF-A0A2D6K2E7-F1
#
_entry.id   AF-A0A2D6K2E7-F1
#
_cell.length_a   1.000
_cell.length_b   1.000
_cell.length_c   1.000
_cell.angle_alpha   90.00
_cell.angle_beta   90.00
_cell.angle_gamma   90.00
#
_symmetry.space_group_name_H-M   'P 1'
#
loop_
_entity.id
_entity.type
_entity.pdbx_description
1 polymer ?
#
loop_
_entity_poly.entity_id
_entity_poly.type
_entity_poly.pdbx_seq_one_letter_code
_entity_poly.pdbx_strand_id
1 'polypeptide(L)'
;MCGTLLLAPEGINGTIAAHPAEMDKMIEFLDEKLGVRTAETACELKFSHATKQPFNRFKVRPKKELITLRKPEANPHERVGTYVEPKDWNDLINDPDVILVDTRNDYETKVGIFDGAIDPDMKIFTEFPEWVEKNLNPDKDKKVAMFCTGGIRCEKASSYMLAHGFENVYHLKGGILQYLEEIPQEESKWKGDCFVFDQRVGVGHGLKEGDWSVCHACREPLSPEDRQHEDFEDGISCHHCKSGLTAEREKALRDRQRFYKGKYSSR
;
A
#
# COMPACT_ATOMS: atom_id res chain seq x y z
N MET A 1 18.96 -7.96 7.82
CA MET A 1 18.08 -7.69 6.67
C MET A 1 16.81 -8.53 6.76
N CYS A 2 15.67 -7.95 6.41
CA CYS A 2 14.35 -8.59 6.40
C CYS A 2 13.47 -7.92 5.33
N GLY A 3 12.31 -8.50 4.98
CA GLY A 3 11.43 -7.93 3.96
C GLY A 3 10.96 -8.93 2.92
N THR A 4 10.30 -8.44 1.88
CA THR A 4 9.87 -9.25 0.74
C THR A 4 10.20 -8.54 -0.56
N LEU A 5 10.89 -9.25 -1.46
CA LEU A 5 11.03 -8.88 -2.87
C LEU A 5 10.14 -9.80 -3.72
N LEU A 6 9.45 -9.20 -4.68
CA LEU A 6 8.66 -9.85 -5.70
C LEU A 6 9.40 -9.72 -7.02
N LEU A 7 9.52 -10.83 -7.75
CA LEU A 7 10.11 -10.87 -9.08
C LEU A 7 9.07 -11.41 -10.04
N ALA A 8 8.86 -10.73 -11.16
CA ALA A 8 7.98 -11.16 -12.24
C ALA A 8 8.62 -10.81 -13.58
N PRO A 9 8.14 -11.34 -14.71
CA PRO A 9 8.62 -10.94 -16.03
C PRO A 9 8.50 -9.42 -16.27
N GLU A 10 7.55 -8.75 -15.61
CA GLU A 10 7.35 -7.30 -15.70
C GLU A 10 8.29 -6.46 -14.82
N GLY A 11 9.14 -7.07 -13.96
CA GLY A 11 10.15 -6.36 -13.18
C GLY A 11 10.32 -6.84 -11.74
N ILE A 12 10.63 -5.91 -10.84
CA ILE A 12 10.83 -6.11 -9.40
C ILE A 12 9.96 -5.13 -8.59
N ASN A 13 9.41 -5.60 -7.48
CA ASN A 13 8.74 -4.76 -6.49
C ASN A 13 9.00 -5.32 -5.09
N GLY A 14 9.15 -4.46 -4.08
CA GLY A 14 9.21 -4.96 -2.71
C GLY A 14 9.56 -3.91 -1.69
N THR A 15 9.51 -4.35 -0.44
CA THR A 15 9.90 -3.55 0.72
C THR A 15 10.83 -4.40 1.56
N ILE A 16 12.02 -3.85 1.81
CA ILE A 16 13.06 -4.50 2.60
C ILE A 16 13.59 -3.53 3.64
N ALA A 17 14.09 -4.08 4.74
CA ALA A 17 14.68 -3.32 5.83
C ALA A 17 16.00 -3.95 6.27
N ALA A 18 17.00 -3.10 6.45
CA ALA A 18 18.33 -3.46 6.91
C ALA A 18 18.93 -2.24 7.64
N HIS A 19 20.04 -2.47 8.34
CA HIS A 19 20.87 -1.35 8.82
C HIS A 19 21.40 -0.57 7.60
N PRO A 20 21.57 0.77 7.64
CA PRO A 20 21.95 1.58 6.48
C PRO A 20 23.13 1.01 5.66
N ALA A 21 24.25 0.70 6.31
CA ALA A 21 25.42 0.13 5.63
C ALA A 21 25.17 -1.23 4.93
N GLU A 22 24.18 -2.00 5.37
CA GLU A 22 23.78 -3.26 4.73
C GLU A 22 22.72 -3.02 3.63
N MET A 23 21.97 -1.91 3.71
CA MET A 23 21.03 -1.51 2.67
C MET A 23 21.78 -1.06 1.42
N ASP A 24 22.85 -0.27 1.57
CA ASP A 24 23.66 0.21 0.43
C ASP A 24 24.21 -0.96 -0.38
N LYS A 25 24.80 -1.96 0.30
CA LYS A 25 25.28 -3.20 -0.33
C LYS A 25 24.17 -3.97 -1.03
N MET A 26 22.96 -3.99 -0.46
CA MET A 26 21.82 -4.68 -1.07
C MET A 26 21.35 -3.96 -2.33
N ILE A 27 21.32 -2.62 -2.32
CA ILE A 27 20.97 -1.82 -3.50
C ILE A 27 22.02 -2.03 -4.59
N GLU A 28 23.31 -1.99 -4.26
CA GLU A 28 24.39 -2.30 -5.21
C GLU A 28 24.24 -3.70 -5.81
N PHE A 29 23.94 -4.71 -4.99
CA PHE A 29 23.70 -6.06 -5.47
C PHE A 29 22.48 -6.14 -6.41
N LEU A 30 21.36 -5.51 -6.07
CA LEU A 30 20.18 -5.46 -6.92
C LEU A 30 20.45 -4.72 -8.23
N ASP A 31 21.25 -3.67 -8.17
CA ASP A 31 21.65 -2.91 -9.34
C ASP A 31 22.54 -3.73 -10.28
N GLU A 32 23.54 -4.43 -9.73
CA GLU A 32 24.42 -5.31 -10.51
C GLU A 32 23.63 -6.46 -11.17
N LYS A 33 22.63 -7.03 -10.48
CA LYS A 33 21.91 -8.21 -10.97
C LYS A 33 20.68 -7.90 -11.81
N LEU A 34 20.01 -6.79 -11.55
CA LEU A 34 18.69 -6.45 -12.11
C LEU A 34 18.64 -5.04 -12.72
N GLY A 35 19.70 -4.24 -12.60
CA GLY A 35 19.74 -2.89 -13.19
C GLY A 35 18.80 -1.89 -12.52
N VAL A 36 18.54 -2.01 -11.22
CA VAL A 36 17.51 -1.17 -10.54
C VAL A 36 17.81 0.34 -10.52
N ARG A 37 18.99 0.80 -10.96
CA ARG A 37 19.35 2.23 -11.09
C ARG A 37 19.73 2.65 -12.52
N THR A 38 19.62 1.79 -13.53
CA THR A 38 19.91 2.19 -14.92
C THR A 38 18.84 3.14 -15.46
N ALA A 39 19.14 3.95 -16.46
CA ALA A 39 18.16 4.90 -17.01
C ALA A 39 16.92 4.18 -17.58
N GLU A 40 17.09 2.95 -18.07
CA GLU A 40 16.05 2.15 -18.71
C GLU A 40 15.23 1.31 -17.72
N THR A 41 15.78 0.94 -16.56
CA THR A 41 15.10 0.09 -15.54
C THR A 41 15.13 0.68 -14.13
N ALA A 42 15.31 2.01 -14.02
CA ALA A 42 15.35 2.72 -12.76
C ALA A 42 14.08 2.43 -11.95
N CYS A 43 14.28 1.80 -10.82
CA CYS A 43 13.24 1.64 -9.81
C CYS A 43 13.17 2.93 -8.98
N GLU A 44 11.96 3.29 -8.56
CA GLU A 44 11.76 4.37 -7.60
C GLU A 44 12.14 3.88 -6.20
N LEU A 45 13.39 4.11 -5.80
CA LEU A 45 13.89 3.74 -4.47
C LEU A 45 13.42 4.75 -3.43
N LYS A 46 12.67 4.28 -2.43
CA LYS A 46 12.12 5.08 -1.34
C LYS A 46 12.65 4.58 0.00
N PHE A 47 12.94 5.52 0.90
CA PHE A 47 13.54 5.22 2.20
C PHE A 47 12.63 5.71 3.32
N SER A 48 12.52 4.92 4.38
CA SER A 48 11.88 5.31 5.63
C SER A 48 12.55 4.60 6.78
N HIS A 49 12.44 5.16 7.98
CA HIS A 49 12.98 4.57 9.18
C HIS A 49 11.93 3.70 9.90
N ALA A 50 12.43 2.72 10.65
CA ALA A 50 11.61 1.92 11.54
C ALA A 50 12.32 1.78 12.90
N THR A 51 11.60 1.92 14.00
CA THR A 51 12.15 1.81 15.36
C THR A 51 12.46 0.37 15.74
N LYS A 52 11.77 -0.59 15.13
CA LYS A 52 11.92 -2.04 15.32
C LYS A 52 12.02 -2.73 13.96
N GLN A 53 12.45 -3.99 13.97
CA GLN A 53 12.52 -4.81 12.74
C GLN A 53 11.12 -4.97 12.12
N PRO A 54 10.84 -4.38 10.93
CA PRO A 54 9.47 -4.28 10.42
C PRO A 54 8.98 -5.58 9.77
N PHE A 55 9.86 -6.54 9.47
CA PHE A 55 9.48 -7.85 8.92
C PHE A 55 10.10 -9.01 9.71
N ASN A 56 9.37 -10.11 9.85
CA ASN A 56 9.85 -11.29 10.58
C ASN A 56 11.03 -12.01 9.92
N ARG A 57 11.15 -11.94 8.59
CA ARG A 57 12.17 -12.64 7.79
C ARG A 57 12.31 -12.01 6.42
N PHE A 58 13.41 -12.29 5.74
CA PHE A 58 13.61 -11.96 4.34
C PHE A 58 12.95 -13.02 3.43
N LYS A 59 12.36 -12.60 2.32
CA LYS A 59 11.74 -13.47 1.32
C LYS A 59 11.99 -12.90 -0.08
N VAL A 60 12.21 -13.78 -1.04
CA VAL A 60 12.11 -13.47 -2.47
C VAL A 60 11.03 -14.38 -3.05
N ARG A 61 10.09 -13.82 -3.81
CA ARG A 61 8.95 -14.58 -4.34
C ARG A 61 8.80 -14.37 -5.84
N PRO A 62 8.94 -15.42 -6.66
CA PRO A 62 8.56 -15.33 -8.06
C PRO A 62 7.04 -15.19 -8.18
N LYS A 63 6.61 -14.37 -9.12
CA LYS A 63 5.22 -14.02 -9.39
C LYS A 63 4.98 -13.96 -10.90
N LYS A 64 3.71 -14.11 -11.29
CA LYS A 64 3.28 -13.85 -12.67
C LYS A 64 3.18 -12.36 -12.96
N GLU A 65 2.67 -11.62 -11.97
CA GLU A 65 2.54 -10.15 -11.94
C GLU A 65 3.04 -9.66 -10.58
N LEU A 66 3.78 -8.56 -10.53
CA LEU A 66 4.20 -7.87 -9.31
C LEU A 66 2.99 -7.41 -8.51
N ILE A 67 1.99 -6.87 -9.21
CA ILE A 67 0.68 -6.51 -8.69
C ILE A 67 -0.37 -7.13 -9.59
N THR A 68 -1.21 -7.99 -9.02
CA THR A 68 -2.15 -8.78 -9.81
C THR A 68 -3.39 -7.97 -10.16
N LEU A 69 -3.58 -7.70 -11.46
CA LEU A 69 -4.81 -7.10 -12.01
C LEU A 69 -5.53 -8.09 -12.96
N ARG A 70 -4.81 -9.05 -13.54
CA ARG A 70 -5.33 -10.06 -14.50
C ARG A 70 -5.96 -9.48 -15.77
N LYS A 71 -5.45 -8.33 -16.20
CA LYS A 71 -5.85 -7.61 -17.41
C LYS A 71 -4.59 -7.36 -18.26
N PRO A 72 -4.28 -8.22 -19.24
CA PRO A 72 -3.07 -8.08 -20.05
C PRO A 72 -2.94 -6.73 -20.77
N GLU A 73 -4.06 -6.10 -21.11
CA GLU A 73 -4.13 -4.76 -21.72
C GLU A 73 -3.67 -3.64 -20.79
N ALA A 74 -3.62 -3.89 -19.47
CA ALA A 74 -3.16 -2.96 -18.46
C ALA A 74 -1.64 -3.09 -18.26
N ASN A 75 -0.87 -2.83 -19.33
CA ASN A 75 0.58 -2.96 -19.35
C ASN A 75 1.29 -1.60 -19.11
N PRO A 76 1.89 -1.37 -17.93
CA PRO A 76 2.59 -0.13 -17.63
C PRO A 76 3.79 0.18 -18.53
N HIS A 77 4.39 -0.85 -19.15
CA HIS A 77 5.52 -0.67 -20.07
C HIS A 77 5.10 -0.09 -21.42
N GLU A 78 3.82 -0.19 -21.78
CA GLU A 78 3.29 0.36 -23.03
C GLU A 78 2.74 1.77 -22.82
N ARG A 79 1.91 1.94 -21.79
CA ARG A 79 1.25 3.22 -21.52
C ARG A 79 0.79 3.29 -20.08
N VAL A 80 1.06 4.42 -19.44
CA VAL A 80 0.51 4.81 -18.14
C VAL A 80 -0.16 6.17 -18.22
N GLY A 81 -0.92 6.52 -17.19
CA GLY A 81 -1.45 7.87 -16.99
C GLY A 81 -0.36 8.90 -16.74
N THR A 82 -0.80 10.15 -16.65
CA THR A 82 0.07 11.30 -16.38
C THR A 82 0.50 11.29 -14.91
N TYR A 83 1.80 11.17 -14.67
CA TYR A 83 2.37 11.35 -13.34
C TYR A 83 2.17 12.79 -12.87
N VAL A 84 1.75 12.94 -11.61
CA VAL A 84 1.59 14.23 -10.96
C VAL A 84 2.48 14.25 -9.73
N GLU A 85 3.37 15.23 -9.67
CA GLU A 85 4.28 15.41 -8.53
C GLU A 85 3.48 15.78 -7.27
N PRO A 86 3.92 15.37 -6.07
CA PRO A 86 3.23 15.70 -4.82
C PRO A 86 2.86 17.18 -4.67
N LYS A 87 3.78 18.08 -5.05
CA LYS A 87 3.59 19.54 -4.97
C LYS A 87 2.43 20.06 -5.83
N ASP A 88 2.11 19.38 -6.93
CA ASP A 88 1.07 19.77 -7.88
C ASP A 88 -0.23 18.96 -7.63
N TRP A 89 -0.18 17.95 -6.75
CA TRP A 89 -1.28 17.03 -6.49
C TRP A 89 -2.49 17.72 -5.89
N ASN A 90 -2.26 18.58 -4.89
CA ASN A 90 -3.34 19.30 -4.20
C ASN A 90 -4.16 20.17 -5.16
N ASP A 91 -3.50 20.85 -6.09
CA ASP A 91 -4.18 21.69 -7.07
C ASP A 91 -5.04 20.86 -8.01
N LEU A 92 -4.53 19.71 -8.48
CA LEU A 92 -5.30 18.79 -9.30
C LEU A 92 -6.55 18.28 -8.58
N ILE A 93 -6.43 17.84 -7.33
CA ILE A 93 -7.57 17.24 -6.60
C ILE A 93 -8.55 18.28 -6.04
N ASN A 94 -8.20 19.57 -6.08
CA ASN A 94 -9.12 20.66 -5.77
C ASN A 94 -10.00 21.05 -6.97
N ASP A 95 -9.66 20.60 -8.19
CA ASP A 95 -10.49 20.81 -9.38
C ASP A 95 -11.79 20.00 -9.23
N PRO A 96 -12.97 20.65 -9.21
CA PRO A 96 -14.25 19.96 -9.04
C PRO A 96 -14.61 19.02 -10.18
N ASP A 97 -13.95 19.14 -11.35
CA ASP A 97 -14.15 18.24 -12.49
C ASP A 97 -13.30 16.96 -12.40
N VAL A 98 -12.42 16.85 -11.38
CA VAL A 98 -11.55 15.68 -11.18
C VAL A 98 -12.22 14.68 -10.26
N ILE A 99 -12.36 13.45 -10.75
CA ILE A 99 -12.78 12.32 -9.93
C ILE A 99 -11.54 11.72 -9.28
N LEU A 100 -11.43 11.86 -7.96
CA LEU A 100 -10.35 11.31 -7.16
C LEU A 100 -10.71 9.90 -6.68
N VAL A 101 -9.92 8.89 -7.02
CA VAL A 101 -10.20 7.48 -6.71
C VAL A 101 -9.05 6.86 -5.92
N ASP A 102 -9.40 6.23 -4.79
CA ASP A 102 -8.47 5.37 -4.06
C ASP A 102 -8.37 4.00 -4.75
N THR A 103 -7.17 3.61 -5.18
CA THR A 103 -6.96 2.29 -5.83
C THR A 103 -6.54 1.21 -4.83
N ARG A 104 -6.60 1.51 -3.52
CA ARG A 104 -6.22 0.59 -2.46
C ARG A 104 -7.38 -0.32 -2.04
N ASN A 105 -7.07 -1.29 -1.19
CA ASN A 105 -8.11 -2.13 -0.60
C ASN A 105 -8.76 -1.42 0.60
N ASP A 106 -9.98 -1.81 0.93
CA ASP A 106 -10.82 -1.25 2.00
C ASP A 106 -10.08 -1.07 3.33
N TYR A 107 -9.31 -2.07 3.77
CA TYR A 107 -8.58 -2.00 5.03
C TYR A 107 -7.50 -0.91 5.02
N GLU A 108 -6.95 -0.57 3.86
CA GLU A 108 -5.97 0.51 3.74
C GLU A 108 -6.65 1.87 3.77
N THR A 109 -7.85 1.97 3.18
CA THR A 109 -8.68 3.18 3.18
C THR A 109 -9.17 3.54 4.57
N LYS A 110 -9.52 2.55 5.41
CA LYS A 110 -9.90 2.76 6.81
C LYS A 110 -8.84 3.45 7.66
N VAL A 111 -7.55 3.27 7.33
CA VAL A 111 -6.42 3.85 8.08
C VAL A 111 -6.25 5.34 7.74
N GLY A 112 -6.55 5.71 6.51
CA GLY A 112 -6.50 7.09 6.05
C GLY A 112 -6.82 7.19 4.56
N ILE A 113 -7.25 8.37 4.12
CA ILE A 113 -7.67 8.65 2.74
C ILE A 113 -7.47 10.13 2.43
N PHE A 114 -7.34 10.49 1.15
CA PHE A 114 -7.43 11.89 0.72
C PHE A 114 -8.85 12.42 0.86
N ASP A 115 -8.96 13.69 1.26
CA ASP A 115 -10.24 14.38 1.33
C ASP A 115 -10.94 14.43 -0.04
N GLY A 116 -12.23 14.11 -0.08
CA GLY A 116 -13.02 14.06 -1.31
C GLY A 116 -12.75 12.84 -2.21
N ALA A 117 -11.84 11.94 -1.85
CA ALA A 117 -11.61 10.72 -2.62
C ALA A 117 -12.77 9.73 -2.51
N ILE A 118 -13.06 9.05 -3.62
CA ILE A 118 -13.97 7.91 -3.67
C ILE A 118 -13.21 6.68 -3.17
N ASP A 119 -13.79 5.98 -2.20
CA ASP A 119 -13.41 4.62 -1.80
C ASP A 119 -14.23 3.59 -2.59
N PRO A 120 -13.59 2.78 -3.45
CA PRO A 120 -14.26 1.70 -4.16
C PRO A 120 -14.74 0.53 -3.27
N ASP A 121 -14.35 0.46 -1.99
CA ASP A 121 -14.60 -0.65 -1.06
C ASP A 121 -14.11 -2.02 -1.61
N MET A 122 -12.99 -2.00 -2.33
CA MET A 122 -12.37 -3.22 -2.88
C MET A 122 -11.73 -4.05 -1.78
N LYS A 123 -11.99 -5.36 -1.74
CA LYS A 123 -11.25 -6.28 -0.85
C LYS A 123 -9.90 -6.66 -1.46
N ILE A 124 -9.84 -6.72 -2.78
CA ILE A 124 -8.63 -7.02 -3.54
C ILE A 124 -8.56 -6.16 -4.81
N PHE A 125 -7.35 -5.70 -5.16
CA PHE A 125 -7.12 -4.86 -6.34
C PHE A 125 -7.61 -5.45 -7.68
N THR A 126 -7.77 -6.77 -7.80
CA THR A 126 -8.34 -7.38 -9.02
C THR A 126 -9.81 -7.02 -9.25
N GLU A 127 -10.49 -6.43 -8.27
CA GLU A 127 -11.87 -5.92 -8.37
C GLU A 127 -11.92 -4.54 -9.05
N PHE A 128 -10.79 -3.83 -9.19
CA PHE A 128 -10.74 -2.50 -9.77
C PHE A 128 -11.37 -2.38 -11.16
N PRO A 129 -11.11 -3.29 -12.12
CA PRO A 129 -11.73 -3.24 -13.44
C PRO A 129 -13.26 -3.27 -13.38
N GLU A 130 -13.82 -4.18 -12.59
CA GLU A 130 -15.27 -4.31 -12.42
C GLU A 130 -15.87 -3.05 -11.79
N TRP A 131 -15.17 -2.46 -10.82
CA TRP A 131 -15.60 -1.21 -10.22
C TRP A 131 -15.60 -0.05 -11.23
N VAL A 132 -14.56 0.07 -12.06
CA VAL A 132 -14.49 1.11 -13.12
C VAL A 132 -15.64 0.94 -14.11
N GLU A 133 -15.85 -0.27 -14.64
CA GLU A 133 -16.90 -0.56 -15.62
C GLU A 133 -18.31 -0.24 -15.10
N LYS A 134 -18.54 -0.40 -13.79
CA LYS A 134 -19.84 -0.16 -13.15
C LYS A 134 -20.08 1.30 -12.78
N ASN A 135 -19.04 2.03 -12.38
CA ASN A 135 -19.19 3.32 -11.71
C ASN A 135 -18.69 4.51 -12.53
N LEU A 136 -17.80 4.29 -13.49
CA LEU A 136 -17.22 5.34 -14.32
C LEU A 136 -17.60 5.19 -15.79
N ASN A 137 -17.69 6.31 -16.49
CA ASN A 137 -18.01 6.39 -17.90
C ASN A 137 -17.00 7.30 -18.62
N PRO A 138 -16.19 6.80 -19.56
CA PRO A 138 -15.16 7.58 -20.24
C PRO A 138 -15.71 8.76 -21.09
N ASP A 139 -16.99 8.74 -21.47
CA ASP A 139 -17.64 9.84 -22.19
C ASP A 139 -18.01 11.01 -21.28
N LYS A 140 -18.16 10.77 -19.97
CA LYS A 140 -18.57 11.77 -18.98
C LYS A 140 -17.43 12.15 -18.03
N ASP A 141 -16.69 11.15 -17.57
CA ASP A 141 -15.69 11.24 -16.53
C ASP A 141 -14.33 11.54 -17.15
N LYS A 142 -14.17 12.78 -17.60
CA LYS A 142 -13.04 13.20 -18.45
C LYS A 142 -11.71 13.31 -17.71
N LYS A 143 -11.72 13.53 -16.39
CA LYS A 143 -10.51 13.63 -15.56
C LYS A 143 -10.62 12.70 -14.35
N VAL A 144 -9.71 11.73 -14.26
CA VAL A 144 -9.64 10.80 -13.14
C VAL A 144 -8.25 10.84 -12.54
N ALA A 145 -8.17 11.15 -11.25
CA ALA A 145 -6.93 11.14 -10.48
C ALA A 145 -6.92 9.95 -9.53
N MET A 146 -5.83 9.19 -9.51
CA MET A 146 -5.70 7.98 -8.70
C MET A 146 -4.47 8.02 -7.80
N PHE A 147 -4.58 7.38 -6.65
CA PHE A 147 -3.45 7.21 -5.74
C PHE A 147 -3.47 5.81 -5.11
N CYS A 148 -2.29 5.41 -4.62
CA CYS A 148 -2.09 4.26 -3.75
C CYS A 148 -0.86 4.52 -2.86
N THR A 149 -0.49 3.55 -2.02
CA THR A 149 0.62 3.69 -1.07
C THR A 149 1.92 4.16 -1.73
N GLY A 150 2.33 3.52 -2.83
CA GLY A 150 3.67 3.73 -3.42
C GLY A 150 3.71 3.87 -4.94
N GLY A 151 2.57 4.07 -5.62
CA GLY A 151 2.48 4.31 -7.06
C GLY A 151 2.16 3.08 -7.93
N ILE A 152 2.74 1.91 -7.65
CA ILE A 152 2.68 0.74 -8.57
C ILE A 152 1.27 0.24 -8.94
N ARG A 153 0.26 0.37 -8.06
CA ARG A 153 -1.14 0.03 -8.43
C ARG A 153 -1.70 1.03 -9.44
N CYS A 154 -1.35 2.30 -9.30
CA CYS A 154 -1.83 3.37 -10.16
C CYS A 154 -1.22 3.29 -11.56
N GLU A 155 0.00 2.78 -11.71
CA GLU A 155 0.57 2.47 -13.02
C GLU A 155 -0.31 1.46 -13.78
N LYS A 156 -0.66 0.34 -13.15
CA LYS A 156 -1.56 -0.66 -13.76
C LYS A 156 -2.98 -0.13 -13.94
N ALA A 157 -3.54 0.52 -12.92
CA ALA A 157 -4.88 1.07 -12.97
C ALA A 157 -5.03 2.13 -14.08
N SER A 158 -4.06 3.03 -14.21
CA SER A 158 -4.08 4.06 -15.23
C SER A 158 -3.91 3.49 -16.63
N SER A 159 -3.02 2.51 -16.80
CA SER A 159 -2.87 1.77 -18.06
C SER A 159 -4.20 1.12 -18.48
N TYR A 160 -4.88 0.44 -17.54
CA TYR A 160 -6.20 -0.14 -17.76
C TYR A 160 -7.23 0.92 -18.19
N MET A 161 -7.34 2.04 -17.47
CA MET A 161 -8.31 3.10 -17.79
C MET A 161 -8.07 3.70 -19.17
N LEU A 162 -6.81 3.96 -19.54
CA LEU A 162 -6.47 4.48 -20.87
C LEU A 162 -6.82 3.48 -21.98
N ALA A 163 -6.63 2.18 -21.75
CA ALA A 163 -7.04 1.13 -22.69
C ALA A 163 -8.57 1.05 -22.86
N HIS A 164 -9.33 1.54 -21.88
CA HIS A 164 -10.80 1.57 -21.88
C HIS A 164 -11.39 2.94 -22.25
N GLY A 165 -10.58 3.81 -22.87
CA GLY A 165 -11.08 5.04 -23.50
C GLY A 165 -11.14 6.27 -22.59
N PHE A 166 -10.67 6.18 -21.34
CA PHE A 166 -10.51 7.38 -20.50
C PHE A 166 -9.39 8.26 -21.07
N GLU A 167 -9.65 9.57 -21.18
CA GLU A 167 -8.74 10.50 -21.85
C GLU A 167 -7.67 11.04 -20.90
N ASN A 168 -8.09 11.64 -19.77
CA ASN A 168 -7.18 12.28 -18.82
C ASN A 168 -7.13 11.48 -17.52
N VAL A 169 -6.19 10.55 -17.49
CA VAL A 169 -5.93 9.71 -16.31
C VAL A 169 -4.64 10.18 -15.65
N TYR A 170 -4.73 10.58 -14.39
CA TYR A 170 -3.64 11.10 -13.57
C TYR A 170 -3.35 10.16 -12.42
N HIS A 171 -2.11 10.14 -11.97
CA HIS A 171 -1.73 9.39 -10.78
C HIS A 171 -0.60 10.03 -10.01
N LEU A 172 -0.71 9.95 -8.68
CA LEU A 172 0.25 10.53 -7.75
C LEU A 172 1.60 9.81 -7.88
N LYS A 173 2.60 10.52 -8.41
CA LYS A 173 3.97 10.04 -8.46
C LYS A 173 4.48 9.83 -7.04
N GLY A 174 5.19 8.73 -6.82
CA GLY A 174 5.59 8.35 -5.47
C GLY A 174 4.51 7.70 -4.60
N GLY A 175 3.24 7.89 -4.94
CA GLY A 175 2.11 7.53 -4.09
C GLY A 175 2.04 8.35 -2.80
N ILE A 176 1.18 7.90 -1.89
CA ILE A 176 0.91 8.58 -0.61
C ILE A 176 2.20 8.76 0.21
N LEU A 177 3.12 7.78 0.18
CA LEU A 177 4.36 7.87 0.96
C LEU A 177 5.20 9.10 0.58
N GLN A 178 5.42 9.34 -0.71
CA GLN A 178 6.18 10.52 -1.13
C GLN A 178 5.41 11.82 -0.84
N TYR A 179 4.09 11.82 -0.98
CA TYR A 179 3.26 12.96 -0.59
C TYR A 179 3.40 13.30 0.90
N LEU A 180 3.36 12.31 1.79
CA LEU A 180 3.54 12.51 3.23
C LEU A 180 4.96 12.94 3.62
N GLU A 181 5.95 12.65 2.79
CA GLU A 181 7.34 13.07 2.97
C GLU A 181 7.56 14.52 2.54
N GLU A 182 6.98 14.92 1.40
CA GLU A 182 7.26 16.22 0.77
C GLU A 182 6.30 17.33 1.14
N ILE A 183 5.01 17.01 1.38
CA ILE A 183 3.97 18.02 1.61
C ILE A 183 3.85 18.33 3.11
N PRO A 184 3.96 19.62 3.51
CA PRO A 184 3.73 20.04 4.89
C PRO A 184 2.36 19.61 5.38
N GLN A 185 2.27 19.20 6.65
CA GLN A 185 1.04 18.70 7.24
C GLN A 185 -0.10 19.73 7.21
N GLU A 186 0.23 21.02 7.31
CA GLU A 186 -0.70 22.15 7.29
C GLU A 186 -1.36 22.35 5.91
N GLU A 187 -0.69 21.92 4.84
CA GLU A 187 -1.17 22.01 3.46
C GLU A 187 -1.77 20.69 2.98
N SER A 188 -1.68 19.65 3.80
CA SER A 188 -2.07 18.30 3.43
C SER A 188 -3.57 18.12 3.28
N LYS A 189 -3.97 17.41 2.22
CA LYS A 189 -5.32 16.90 1.99
C LYS A 189 -5.50 15.46 2.49
N TRP A 190 -4.43 14.82 2.94
CA TRP A 190 -4.46 13.48 3.53
C TRP A 190 -5.05 13.50 4.95
N LYS A 191 -5.96 12.56 5.25
CA LYS A 191 -6.55 12.35 6.58
C LYS A 191 -6.17 10.96 7.11
N GLY A 192 -5.77 10.88 8.37
CA GLY A 192 -5.33 9.62 9.01
C GLY A 192 -3.89 9.24 8.66
N ASP A 193 -3.57 7.95 8.74
CA ASP A 193 -2.24 7.42 8.42
C ASP A 193 -2.27 6.63 7.10
N CYS A 194 -1.11 6.45 6.49
CA CYS A 194 -0.95 5.60 5.31
C CYS A 194 -0.66 4.16 5.71
N PHE A 195 -1.54 3.22 5.36
CA PHE A 195 -1.28 1.80 5.61
C PHE A 195 -0.02 1.31 4.87
N VAL A 196 0.85 0.61 5.60
CA VAL A 196 2.07 -0.02 5.07
C VAL A 196 2.08 -1.53 5.34
N PHE A 197 2.62 -2.29 4.39
CA PHE A 197 2.56 -3.76 4.38
C PHE A 197 3.61 -4.43 5.28
N ASP A 198 3.85 -3.87 6.46
CA ASP A 198 4.83 -4.33 7.44
C ASP A 198 4.35 -4.13 8.88
N GLN A 199 5.20 -4.40 9.89
CA GLN A 199 4.80 -4.34 11.29
C GLN A 199 4.53 -2.93 11.83
N ARG A 200 4.85 -1.86 11.09
CA ARG A 200 4.46 -0.50 11.46
C ARG A 200 2.97 -0.25 11.26
N VAL A 201 2.34 -0.98 10.34
CA VAL A 201 0.92 -0.93 9.98
C VAL A 201 0.47 0.40 9.35
N GLY A 202 0.80 1.54 9.96
CA GLY A 202 0.49 2.88 9.48
C GLY A 202 1.68 3.82 9.64
N VAL A 203 1.82 4.77 8.72
CA VAL A 203 2.76 5.90 8.83
C VAL A 203 2.05 7.22 8.52
N GLY A 204 2.31 8.25 9.33
CA GLY A 204 1.78 9.60 9.13
C GLY A 204 2.74 10.53 8.39
N HIS A 205 2.48 11.84 8.46
CA HIS A 205 3.34 12.88 7.89
C HIS A 205 4.80 12.78 8.35
N GLY A 206 5.71 13.05 7.42
CA GLY A 206 7.15 12.82 7.60
C GLY A 206 7.53 11.35 7.73
N LEU A 207 6.67 10.44 7.25
CA LEU A 207 6.83 8.98 7.33
C LEU A 207 7.04 8.46 8.76
N LYS A 208 6.48 9.17 9.75
CA LYS A 208 6.55 8.80 11.17
C LYS A 208 5.66 7.58 11.44
N GLU A 209 6.14 6.66 12.27
CA GLU A 209 5.34 5.50 12.69
C GLU A 209 4.06 5.96 13.39
N GLY A 210 2.92 5.46 12.92
CA GLY A 210 1.63 5.63 13.58
C GLY A 210 1.43 4.64 14.72
N ASP A 211 0.34 4.80 15.46
CA ASP A 211 -0.06 3.87 16.53
C ASP A 211 -1.14 2.90 16.05
N TRP A 212 -0.90 2.25 14.91
CA TRP A 212 -1.78 1.23 14.35
C TRP A 212 -1.27 -0.18 14.64
N SER A 213 -2.19 -1.12 14.80
CA SER A 213 -1.88 -2.54 14.87
C SER A 213 -2.76 -3.33 13.92
N VAL A 214 -2.47 -4.61 13.73
CA VAL A 214 -3.32 -5.50 12.94
C VAL A 214 -3.84 -6.60 13.84
N CYS A 215 -5.14 -6.84 13.80
CA CYS A 215 -5.74 -8.00 14.45
C CYS A 215 -5.12 -9.30 13.90
N HIS A 216 -4.52 -10.10 14.78
CA HIS A 216 -3.88 -11.35 14.37
C HIS A 216 -4.87 -12.42 13.90
N ALA A 217 -6.15 -12.28 14.24
CA ALA A 217 -7.21 -13.18 13.82
C ALA A 217 -7.80 -12.83 12.45
N CYS A 218 -8.34 -11.61 12.29
CA CYS A 218 -9.05 -11.20 11.07
C CYS A 218 -8.23 -10.34 10.12
N ARG A 219 -7.03 -9.88 10.52
CA ARG A 219 -6.14 -9.02 9.73
C ARG A 219 -6.62 -7.58 9.52
N GLU A 220 -7.72 -7.17 10.15
CA GLU A 220 -8.14 -5.77 10.17
C GLU A 220 -7.09 -4.89 10.86
N PRO A 221 -6.74 -3.72 10.31
CA PRO A 221 -6.02 -2.70 11.04
C PRO A 221 -6.91 -2.14 12.15
N LEU A 222 -6.28 -1.83 13.29
CA LEU A 222 -6.94 -1.36 14.49
C LEU A 222 -6.29 -0.06 14.94
N SER A 223 -7.10 0.98 15.09
CA SER A 223 -6.72 2.25 15.71
C SER A 223 -6.44 2.07 17.22
N PRO A 224 -5.85 3.06 17.90
CA PRO A 224 -5.75 3.07 19.36
C PRO A 224 -7.10 2.88 20.05
N GLU A 225 -8.16 3.49 19.52
CA GLU A 225 -9.53 3.42 20.04
C GLU A 225 -10.10 2.01 19.89
N ASP A 226 -9.90 1.36 18.74
CA ASP A 226 -10.37 -0.02 18.51
C ASP A 226 -9.78 -1.02 19.50
N ARG A 227 -8.55 -0.75 19.97
CA ARG A 227 -7.85 -1.57 20.95
C ARG A 227 -8.32 -1.35 22.39
N GLN A 228 -9.16 -0.34 22.65
CA GLN A 228 -9.82 -0.15 23.94
C GLN A 228 -11.17 -0.87 24.04
N HIS A 229 -11.66 -1.44 22.93
CA HIS A 229 -12.91 -2.18 22.91
C HIS A 229 -12.84 -3.46 23.76
N GLU A 230 -13.92 -3.83 24.45
CA GLU A 230 -13.95 -4.99 25.37
C GLU A 230 -13.60 -6.33 24.70
N ASP A 231 -13.98 -6.48 23.43
CA ASP A 231 -13.68 -7.64 22.60
C ASP A 231 -12.22 -7.72 22.09
N PHE A 232 -11.42 -6.67 22.32
CA PHE A 232 -10.02 -6.66 21.94
C PHE A 232 -9.21 -7.52 22.90
N GLU A 233 -8.52 -8.51 22.34
CA GLU A 233 -7.52 -9.28 23.04
C GLU A 233 -6.31 -9.44 22.12
N ASP A 234 -5.18 -8.86 22.54
CA ASP A 234 -3.96 -8.82 21.74
C ASP A 234 -3.55 -10.22 21.26
N GLY A 235 -3.37 -10.34 19.96
CA GLY A 235 -3.03 -11.61 19.33
C GLY A 235 -4.19 -12.58 19.08
N ILE A 236 -5.38 -12.32 19.62
CA ILE A 236 -6.49 -13.28 19.66
C ILE A 236 -7.77 -12.76 18.98
N SER A 237 -8.24 -11.55 19.29
CA SER A 237 -9.51 -11.05 18.74
C SER A 237 -9.61 -9.53 18.76
N CYS A 238 -10.60 -9.02 18.02
CA CYS A 238 -11.05 -7.63 18.06
C CYS A 238 -12.57 -7.60 17.86
N HIS A 239 -13.17 -6.42 18.01
CA HIS A 239 -14.61 -6.20 17.88
C HIS A 239 -15.18 -6.59 16.50
N HIS A 240 -14.36 -6.61 15.44
CA HIS A 240 -14.80 -7.09 14.11
C HIS A 240 -14.93 -8.62 14.00
N CYS A 241 -14.28 -9.40 14.86
CA CYS A 241 -14.17 -10.84 14.65
C CYS A 241 -14.49 -11.70 15.87
N LYS A 242 -14.68 -11.10 17.05
CA LYS A 242 -14.93 -11.84 18.30
C LYS A 242 -16.17 -12.73 18.20
N SER A 243 -17.27 -12.19 17.69
CA SER A 243 -18.53 -12.93 17.53
C SER A 243 -18.44 -14.13 16.58
N GLY A 244 -17.54 -14.08 15.59
CA GLY A 244 -17.29 -15.15 14.63
C GLY A 244 -16.15 -16.10 15.00
N LEU A 245 -15.54 -15.96 16.18
CA LEU A 245 -14.37 -16.75 16.57
C LEU A 245 -14.77 -18.10 17.16
N THR A 246 -14.37 -19.19 16.50
CA THR A 246 -14.58 -20.55 17.05
C THR A 246 -13.56 -20.88 18.13
N ALA A 247 -13.94 -21.74 19.08
CA ALA A 247 -13.05 -22.17 20.17
C ALA A 247 -11.73 -22.80 19.66
N GLU A 248 -11.79 -23.52 18.54
CA GLU A 248 -10.62 -24.12 17.88
C GLU A 248 -9.67 -23.06 17.34
N ARG A 249 -10.22 -22.04 16.64
CA ARG A 249 -9.43 -20.94 16.09
C ARG A 249 -8.84 -20.08 17.20
N GLU A 250 -9.61 -19.82 18.25
CA GLU A 250 -9.14 -19.11 19.43
C GLU A 250 -7.96 -19.85 20.09
N LYS A 251 -8.09 -21.16 20.32
CA LYS A 251 -7.02 -21.99 20.87
C LYS A 251 -5.76 -21.92 20.00
N ALA A 252 -5.89 -22.05 18.68
CA ALA A 252 -4.76 -21.97 17.76
C ALA A 252 -4.05 -20.60 17.81
N LEU A 253 -4.81 -19.50 17.93
CA LEU A 253 -4.25 -18.15 18.08
C LEU A 253 -3.51 -18.01 19.42
N ARG A 254 -4.07 -18.52 20.52
CA ARG A 254 -3.43 -18.52 21.84
C ARG A 254 -2.14 -19.32 21.84
N ASP A 255 -2.14 -20.50 21.24
CA ASP A 255 -0.96 -21.37 21.14
C ASP A 255 0.14 -20.70 20.31
N ARG A 256 -0.24 -20.04 19.20
CA ARG A 256 0.68 -19.21 18.43
C ARG A 256 1.27 -18.09 19.28
N GLN A 257 0.46 -17.35 20.02
CA GLN A 257 0.95 -16.27 20.89
C GLN A 257 1.92 -16.77 21.96
N ARG A 258 1.65 -17.92 22.58
CA ARG A 258 2.59 -18.56 23.53
C ARG A 258 3.92 -18.90 22.87
N PHE A 259 3.91 -19.45 21.66
CA PHE A 259 5.14 -19.78 20.93
C PHE A 259 5.98 -18.52 20.64
N TYR A 260 5.34 -17.43 20.19
CA TYR A 260 6.05 -16.17 19.95
C TYR A 260 6.60 -15.56 21.25
N LYS A 261 5.80 -15.48 22.31
CA LYS A 261 6.26 -14.96 23.61
C LYS A 261 7.43 -15.78 24.16
N GLY A 262 7.42 -17.10 24.05
CA GLY A 262 8.53 -17.95 24.50
C GLY A 262 9.82 -17.80 23.69
N LYS A 263 9.72 -17.55 22.38
CA LYS A 263 10.88 -17.41 21.48
C LYS A 263 11.55 -16.03 21.55
N TYR A 264 10.80 -15.00 21.94
CA TYR A 264 11.27 -13.61 21.97
C TYR A 264 11.41 -13.00 23.37
N SER A 265 10.97 -13.69 24.45
CA SER A 265 11.30 -13.30 25.84
C SER A 265 12.66 -13.82 26.34
N SER A 266 13.36 -14.61 25.50
CA SER A 266 14.67 -15.20 25.78
C SER A 266 15.83 -14.51 25.06
N ARG A 267 15.62 -13.28 24.57
CA ARG A 267 16.62 -12.40 23.99
C ARG A 267 16.43 -10.99 24.52
#